data_AF-A0A6P7TR52-F1
#
_entry.id   AF-A0A6P7TR52-F1
#
_cell.length_a   1.000
_cell.length_b   1.000
_cell.length_c   1.000
_cell.angle_alpha   90.00
_cell.angle_beta   90.00
_cell.angle_gamma   90.00
#
_symmetry.space_group_name_H-M   'P 1'
#
loop_
_entity.id
_entity.type
_entity.pdbx_description
1 polymer ?
#
loop_
_entity_poly.entity_id
_entity_poly.type
_entity_poly.pdbx_seq_one_letter_code
_entity_poly.pdbx_strand_id
1 'polypeptide(L)'
;MWDMVLIFVHDMKTQACSKKQKDKAETLFSVINNNDTKARIFYLADLFAHVNQLNMTLQGRNANLIDSAEKVRSFLNKLCLWKMHLQKNEFAYFCNFAKTAPSSEVIASCTDHLKCLKEDMTRRFKDIIEMNPPSWIIDIAHFDVLSEKDIDPIIAGELLELKENKVLMKNIERDGLYGWMKVESIHPLLFEKVVPFVLGFPTTWLVETGFSATNDLLTKKRNQLQIEKRGDLRLRLNQDLEIQLDKLIDRHQEQCSH
;
A
#
# COMPACT_ATOMS: atom_id res chain seq x y z
N MET A 1 2.71 -14.24 24.96
CA MET A 1 1.47 -13.57 24.52
C MET A 1 0.24 -14.45 24.73
N TRP A 2 0.19 -15.69 24.22
CA TRP A 2 -0.99 -16.55 24.42
C TRP A 2 -1.20 -16.98 25.88
N ASP A 3 -0.11 -17.28 26.60
CA ASP A 3 -0.20 -17.57 28.04
C ASP A 3 -0.67 -16.35 28.82
N MET A 4 -0.32 -15.13 28.39
CA MET A 4 -0.85 -13.89 28.98
C MET A 4 -2.34 -13.71 28.70
N VAL A 5 -2.85 -14.14 27.54
CA VAL A 5 -4.30 -14.12 27.23
C VAL A 5 -5.03 -15.12 28.14
N LEU A 6 -4.48 -16.32 28.33
CA LEU A 6 -5.05 -17.32 29.25
C LEU A 6 -5.02 -16.85 30.71
N ILE A 7 -3.91 -16.24 31.14
CA ILE A 7 -3.78 -15.63 32.47
C ILE A 7 -4.78 -14.48 32.63
N PHE A 8 -4.94 -13.61 31.63
CA PHE A 8 -5.91 -12.52 31.67
C PHE A 8 -7.36 -13.02 31.76
N VAL A 9 -7.74 -14.03 30.98
CA VAL A 9 -9.08 -14.64 31.05
C VAL A 9 -9.29 -15.35 32.39
N HIS A 10 -8.25 -15.98 32.93
CA HIS A 10 -8.27 -16.54 34.28
C HIS A 10 -8.43 -15.46 35.36
N ASP A 11 -7.71 -14.34 35.26
CA ASP A 11 -7.82 -13.22 36.19
C ASP A 11 -9.20 -12.57 36.11
N MET A 12 -9.76 -12.39 34.91
CA MET A 12 -11.15 -11.97 34.72
C MET A 12 -12.15 -12.91 35.41
N LYS A 13 -11.90 -14.22 35.40
CA LYS A 13 -12.70 -15.22 36.14
C LYS A 13 -12.58 -14.99 37.65
N THR A 14 -11.38 -14.74 38.18
CA THR A 14 -11.17 -14.51 39.62
C THR A 14 -11.78 -13.20 40.12
N GLN A 15 -11.82 -12.16 39.27
CA GLN A 15 -12.33 -10.82 39.62
C GLN A 15 -13.83 -10.62 39.34
N ALA A 16 -14.53 -11.62 38.79
CA ALA A 16 -15.94 -11.50 38.44
C ALA A 16 -16.86 -11.46 39.68
N CYS A 17 -17.62 -10.37 39.84
CA CYS A 17 -18.51 -10.16 41.00
C CYS A 17 -19.88 -10.85 40.89
N SER A 18 -20.36 -11.17 39.68
CA SER A 18 -21.66 -11.82 39.48
C SER A 18 -21.54 -13.23 38.89
N LYS A 19 -22.49 -14.12 39.24
CA LYS A 19 -22.58 -15.49 38.70
C LYS A 19 -22.60 -15.49 37.16
N LYS A 20 -23.38 -14.58 36.56
CA LYS A 20 -23.44 -14.38 35.10
C LYS A 20 -22.10 -14.02 34.46
N GLN A 21 -21.25 -13.25 35.14
CA GLN A 21 -19.91 -12.93 34.64
C GLN A 21 -18.96 -14.12 34.77
N LYS A 22 -19.04 -14.89 35.86
CA LYS A 22 -18.27 -16.12 36.04
C LYS A 22 -18.61 -17.16 34.97
N ASP A 23 -19.90 -17.40 34.72
CA ASP A 23 -20.37 -18.36 33.72
C ASP A 23 -19.90 -17.96 32.30
N LYS A 24 -19.92 -16.65 31.98
CA LYS A 24 -19.39 -16.13 30.71
C LYS A 24 -17.88 -16.29 30.60
N ALA A 25 -17.13 -15.99 31.66
CA ALA A 25 -15.67 -16.13 31.67
C ALA A 25 -15.25 -17.60 31.53
N GLU A 26 -15.99 -18.52 32.15
CA GLU A 26 -15.76 -19.96 32.06
C GLU A 26 -16.07 -20.51 30.67
N THR A 27 -17.16 -20.04 30.05
CA THR A 27 -17.47 -20.34 28.65
C THR A 27 -16.40 -19.80 27.71
N LEU A 28 -15.93 -18.58 27.93
CA LEU A 28 -14.86 -17.98 27.12
C LEU A 28 -13.54 -18.75 27.27
N PHE A 29 -13.20 -19.13 28.49
CA PHE A 29 -12.00 -19.90 28.79
C PHE A 29 -12.04 -21.28 28.13
N SER A 30 -13.15 -22.00 28.22
CA SER A 30 -13.28 -23.32 27.57
C SER A 30 -13.17 -23.23 26.05
N VAL A 31 -13.76 -22.19 25.44
CA VAL A 31 -13.67 -21.93 24.01
C VAL A 31 -12.24 -21.57 23.60
N ILE A 32 -11.54 -20.70 24.33
CA ILE A 32 -10.16 -20.29 24.00
C ILE A 32 -9.14 -21.41 24.25
N ASN A 33 -9.39 -22.25 25.25
CA ASN A 33 -8.54 -23.40 25.58
C ASN A 33 -8.74 -24.59 24.63
N ASN A 34 -9.77 -24.55 23.76
CA ASN A 34 -9.92 -25.51 22.67
C ASN A 34 -8.81 -25.32 21.63
N ASN A 35 -8.15 -26.41 21.26
CA ASN A 35 -7.00 -26.39 20.37
C ASN A 35 -7.34 -25.87 18.96
N ASP A 36 -8.51 -26.20 18.44
CA ASP A 36 -8.97 -25.75 17.13
C ASP A 36 -9.33 -24.26 17.13
N THR A 37 -9.91 -23.76 18.23
CA THR A 37 -10.10 -22.30 18.40
C THR A 37 -8.77 -21.58 18.42
N LYS A 38 -7.81 -22.07 19.20
CA LYS A 38 -6.45 -21.51 19.27
C LYS A 38 -5.78 -21.50 17.90
N ALA A 39 -5.89 -22.59 17.15
CA ALA A 39 -5.38 -22.71 15.78
C ALA A 39 -5.99 -21.66 14.85
N ARG A 40 -7.32 -21.48 14.85
CA ARG A 40 -8.00 -20.45 14.04
C ARG A 40 -7.52 -19.04 14.37
N ILE A 41 -7.33 -18.73 15.65
CA ILE A 41 -6.84 -17.41 16.09
C ILE A 41 -5.39 -17.20 15.63
N PHE A 42 -4.54 -18.21 15.75
CA PHE A 42 -3.14 -18.12 15.34
C PHE A 42 -2.99 -17.99 13.83
N TYR A 43 -3.80 -18.72 13.06
CA TYR A 43 -3.92 -18.54 11.61
C TYR A 43 -4.32 -17.12 11.24
N LEU A 44 -5.34 -16.54 11.90
CA LEU A 44 -5.77 -15.17 11.63
C LEU A 44 -4.68 -14.15 11.97
N ALA A 45 -3.96 -14.35 13.08
CA ALA A 45 -2.85 -13.48 13.45
C ALA A 45 -1.75 -13.47 12.37
N ASP A 46 -1.36 -14.65 11.88
CA ASP A 46 -0.38 -14.79 10.79
C ASP A 46 -0.90 -14.15 9.49
N LEU A 47 -2.16 -14.41 9.11
CA LEU A 47 -2.77 -13.84 7.92
C LEU A 47 -2.84 -12.31 7.98
N PHE A 48 -3.23 -11.73 9.12
CA PHE A 48 -3.27 -10.29 9.28
C PHE A 48 -1.87 -9.67 9.24
N ALA A 49 -0.84 -10.36 9.71
CA ALA A 49 0.53 -9.92 9.53
C ALA A 49 0.91 -9.81 8.04
N HIS A 50 0.55 -10.82 7.24
CA HIS A 50 0.75 -10.79 5.79
C HIS A 50 -0.03 -9.68 5.08
N VAL A 51 -1.31 -9.50 5.43
CA VAL A 51 -2.14 -8.41 4.89
C VAL A 51 -1.57 -7.05 5.28
N ASN A 52 -1.10 -6.90 6.52
CA ASN A 52 -0.46 -5.67 6.96
C ASN A 52 0.85 -5.41 6.20
N GLN A 53 1.64 -6.44 5.92
CA GLN A 53 2.83 -6.31 5.09
C GLN A 53 2.46 -5.81 3.67
N LEU A 54 1.42 -6.36 3.05
CA LEU A 54 0.92 -5.83 1.78
C LEU A 54 0.54 -4.35 1.92
N ASN A 55 -0.28 -4.00 2.91
CA ASN A 55 -0.70 -2.61 3.14
C ASN A 55 0.48 -1.65 3.26
N MET A 56 1.50 -2.02 4.04
CA MET A 56 2.71 -1.23 4.20
C MET A 56 3.45 -1.02 2.87
N THR A 57 3.47 -2.03 1.99
CA THR A 57 4.12 -1.91 0.67
C THR A 57 3.30 -1.09 -0.34
N LEU A 58 1.98 -0.98 -0.17
CA LEU A 58 1.11 -0.16 -1.03
C LEU A 58 1.08 1.31 -0.62
N GLN A 59 1.51 1.61 0.61
CA GLN A 59 1.57 2.96 1.15
C GLN A 59 2.93 3.61 0.89
N GLY A 60 2.95 4.94 0.96
CA GLY A 60 4.15 5.75 0.81
C GLY A 60 4.08 6.72 -0.35
N ARG A 61 4.97 7.72 -0.31
CA ARG A 61 4.95 8.87 -1.22
C ARG A 61 5.19 8.51 -2.68
N ASN A 62 6.01 7.48 -2.92
CA ASN A 62 6.41 7.07 -4.26
C ASN A 62 5.58 5.87 -4.76
N ALA A 63 4.48 5.53 -4.09
CA ALA A 63 3.59 4.47 -4.53
C ALA A 63 2.85 4.91 -5.81
N ASN A 64 3.03 4.16 -6.88
CA ASN A 64 2.33 4.38 -8.15
C ASN A 64 1.39 3.19 -8.48
N LEU A 65 0.51 3.39 -9.46
CA LEU A 65 -0.47 2.38 -9.87
C LEU A 65 0.17 1.07 -10.37
N ILE A 66 1.27 1.16 -11.12
CA ILE A 66 1.94 0.01 -11.75
C ILE A 66 2.53 -0.89 -10.66
N ASP A 67 3.36 -0.33 -9.78
CA ASP A 67 3.96 -1.07 -8.66
C ASP A 67 2.88 -1.67 -7.75
N SER A 68 1.78 -0.94 -7.54
CA SER A 68 0.68 -1.38 -6.69
C SER A 68 -0.04 -2.58 -7.31
N ALA A 69 -0.28 -2.57 -8.63
CA ALA A 69 -0.84 -3.70 -9.34
C ALA A 69 0.04 -4.94 -9.22
N GLU A 70 1.36 -4.79 -9.37
CA GLU A 70 2.33 -5.89 -9.21
C GLU A 70 2.31 -6.47 -7.79
N LYS A 71 2.32 -5.61 -6.76
CA LYS A 71 2.24 -6.02 -5.35
C LYS A 71 0.95 -6.78 -5.04
N VAL A 72 -0.20 -6.29 -5.51
CA VAL A 72 -1.50 -6.96 -5.34
C VAL A 72 -1.53 -8.30 -6.08
N ARG A 73 -1.13 -8.35 -7.36
CA ARG A 73 -1.05 -9.61 -8.15
C ARG A 73 -0.14 -10.63 -7.45
N SER A 74 1.02 -10.20 -6.97
CA SER A 74 1.95 -11.04 -6.20
C SER A 74 1.30 -11.59 -4.94
N PHE A 75 0.56 -10.77 -4.19
CA PHE A 75 -0.16 -11.22 -3.00
C PHE A 75 -1.27 -12.22 -3.31
N LEU A 76 -2.05 -12.02 -4.37
CA LEU A 76 -3.07 -12.98 -4.83
C LEU A 76 -2.45 -14.33 -5.21
N ASN A 77 -1.27 -14.32 -5.81
CA ASN A 77 -0.51 -15.55 -6.10
C ASN A 77 0.01 -16.22 -4.83
N LYS A 78 0.48 -15.44 -3.85
CA LYS A 78 0.86 -15.96 -2.52
C LYS A 78 -0.32 -16.62 -1.80
N LEU A 79 -1.54 -16.06 -1.86
CA LEU A 79 -2.73 -16.71 -1.31
C LEU A 79 -2.96 -18.11 -1.90
N CYS A 80 -2.73 -18.28 -3.21
CA CYS A 80 -2.81 -19.59 -3.87
C CYS A 80 -1.73 -20.55 -3.35
N LEU A 81 -0.49 -20.07 -3.28
CA LEU A 81 0.65 -20.83 -2.79
C LEU A 81 0.39 -21.30 -1.35
N TRP A 82 0.03 -20.38 -0.46
CA TRP A 82 -0.28 -20.65 0.95
C TRP A 82 -1.39 -21.67 1.10
N LYS A 83 -2.46 -21.57 0.31
CA LYS A 83 -3.53 -22.56 0.27
C LYS A 83 -2.99 -23.97 -0.06
N MET A 84 -2.15 -24.09 -1.08
CA MET A 84 -1.53 -25.38 -1.47
C MET A 84 -0.66 -25.95 -0.35
N HIS A 85 0.13 -25.11 0.34
CA HIS A 85 0.97 -25.53 1.46
C HIS A 85 0.13 -25.98 2.67
N LEU A 86 -0.94 -25.24 3.02
CA LEU A 86 -1.85 -25.67 4.10
C LEU A 86 -2.45 -27.04 3.82
N GLN A 87 -2.88 -27.31 2.59
CA GLN A 87 -3.42 -28.61 2.18
C GLN A 87 -2.39 -29.76 2.29
N LYS A 88 -1.10 -29.45 2.18
CA LYS A 88 0.01 -30.39 2.38
C LYS A 88 0.48 -30.51 3.83
N ASN A 89 -0.18 -29.82 4.77
CA ASN A 89 0.27 -29.70 6.17
C ASN A 89 1.64 -29.02 6.30
N GLU A 90 1.97 -28.10 5.38
CA GLU A 90 3.20 -27.31 5.40
C GLU A 90 2.88 -25.88 5.87
N PHE A 91 3.36 -25.51 7.06
CA PHE A 91 2.94 -24.27 7.74
C PHE A 91 4.03 -23.18 7.76
N ALA A 92 5.00 -23.23 6.86
CA ALA A 92 6.16 -22.30 6.85
C ALA A 92 5.75 -20.81 6.84
N TYR A 93 4.64 -20.48 6.20
CA TYR A 93 4.11 -19.11 6.11
C TYR A 93 3.19 -18.72 7.28
N PHE A 94 2.80 -19.68 8.13
CA PHE A 94 1.90 -19.47 9.26
C PHE A 94 2.59 -19.97 10.53
N CYS A 95 3.59 -19.21 10.99
CA CYS A 95 4.49 -19.64 12.06
C CYS A 95 3.80 -19.75 13.43
N ASN A 96 2.75 -18.97 13.69
CA ASN A 96 1.94 -19.17 14.88
C ASN A 96 1.06 -20.40 14.69
N PHE A 97 0.34 -20.50 13.57
CA PHE A 97 -0.52 -21.66 13.27
C PHE A 97 0.22 -23.01 13.38
N ALA A 98 1.48 -23.07 12.96
CA ALA A 98 2.33 -24.25 13.08
C ALA A 98 2.46 -24.77 14.54
N LYS A 99 2.27 -23.91 15.54
CA LYS A 99 2.40 -24.23 16.97
C LYS A 99 1.16 -24.91 17.57
N THR A 100 0.07 -25.06 16.82
CA THR A 100 -1.23 -25.48 17.38
C THR A 100 -1.68 -26.88 16.98
N ALA A 101 -0.85 -27.67 16.28
CA ALA A 101 -1.22 -29.01 15.80
C ALA A 101 -2.68 -29.07 15.27
N PRO A 102 -3.02 -28.26 14.24
CA PRO A 102 -4.40 -28.03 13.82
C PRO A 102 -5.07 -29.31 13.29
N SER A 103 -6.36 -29.47 13.57
CA SER A 103 -7.15 -30.55 12.99
C SER A 103 -7.33 -30.39 11.47
N SER A 104 -7.64 -31.49 10.77
CA SER A 104 -7.92 -31.47 9.33
C SER A 104 -9.10 -30.55 8.99
N GLU A 105 -10.09 -30.45 9.87
CA GLU A 105 -11.24 -29.55 9.72
C GLU A 105 -10.83 -28.07 9.79
N VAL A 106 -9.93 -27.71 10.72
CA VAL A 106 -9.39 -26.35 10.79
C VAL A 106 -8.58 -26.03 9.54
N ILE A 107 -7.73 -26.94 9.08
CA ILE A 107 -6.94 -26.76 7.86
C ILE A 107 -7.85 -26.56 6.65
N ALA A 108 -8.91 -27.36 6.51
CA ALA A 108 -9.90 -27.21 5.43
C ALA A 108 -10.58 -25.83 5.48
N SER A 109 -11.02 -25.41 6.66
CA SER A 109 -11.66 -24.10 6.87
C SER A 109 -10.71 -22.93 6.55
N CYS A 110 -9.44 -23.01 6.94
CA CYS A 110 -8.42 -22.00 6.60
C CYS A 110 -8.14 -21.97 5.09
N THR A 111 -8.11 -23.13 4.45
CA THR A 111 -7.91 -23.30 3.00
C THR A 111 -9.06 -22.67 2.21
N ASP A 112 -10.30 -22.88 2.65
CA ASP A 112 -11.49 -22.24 2.07
C ASP A 112 -11.50 -20.74 2.30
N HIS A 113 -11.11 -20.28 3.50
CA HIS A 113 -10.98 -18.86 3.78
C HIS A 113 -9.97 -18.17 2.85
N LEU A 114 -8.79 -18.77 2.59
CA LEU A 114 -7.82 -18.22 1.65
C LEU A 114 -8.37 -18.15 0.21
N LYS A 115 -9.17 -19.14 -0.20
CA LYS A 115 -9.85 -19.12 -1.50
C LYS A 115 -10.83 -17.94 -1.58
N CYS A 116 -11.73 -17.80 -0.61
CA CYS A 116 -12.70 -16.71 -0.58
C CYS A 116 -12.03 -15.34 -0.47
N LEU A 117 -10.96 -15.21 0.31
CA LEU A 117 -10.18 -13.98 0.42
C LEU A 117 -9.56 -13.58 -0.92
N LYS A 118 -9.00 -14.55 -1.66
CA LYS A 118 -8.47 -14.29 -3.01
C LYS A 118 -9.57 -13.80 -3.95
N GLU A 119 -10.74 -14.45 -3.94
CA GLU A 119 -11.89 -14.06 -4.76
C GLU A 119 -12.36 -12.63 -4.43
N ASP A 120 -12.49 -12.30 -3.14
CA ASP A 120 -12.87 -10.94 -2.71
C ASP A 120 -11.84 -9.89 -3.12
N MET A 121 -10.55 -10.16 -2.89
CA MET A 121 -9.48 -9.24 -3.26
C MET A 121 -9.37 -9.06 -4.77
N THR A 122 -9.54 -10.14 -5.55
CA THR A 122 -9.55 -10.06 -7.03
C THR A 122 -10.68 -9.16 -7.50
N ARG A 123 -11.86 -9.29 -6.90
CA ARG A 123 -13.01 -8.42 -7.19
C ARG A 123 -12.75 -6.97 -6.78
N ARG A 124 -12.18 -6.75 -5.59
CA ARG A 124 -11.95 -5.42 -5.02
C ARG A 124 -10.92 -4.62 -5.80
N PHE A 125 -9.85 -5.28 -6.26
CA PHE A 125 -8.74 -4.65 -6.96
C PHE A 125 -8.81 -4.87 -8.48
N LYS A 126 -9.99 -5.19 -9.02
CA LYS A 126 -10.18 -5.58 -10.42
C LYS A 126 -9.62 -4.54 -11.39
N ASP A 127 -9.94 -3.28 -11.14
CA ASP A 127 -9.47 -2.12 -11.89
C ASP A 127 -7.94 -2.00 -11.93
N ILE A 128 -7.28 -2.22 -10.79
CA ILE A 128 -5.82 -2.14 -10.68
C ILE A 128 -5.15 -3.36 -11.32
N ILE A 129 -5.67 -4.57 -11.09
CA ILE A 129 -5.04 -5.80 -11.60
C ILE A 129 -5.25 -6.00 -13.11
N GLU A 130 -6.37 -5.53 -13.66
CA GLU A 130 -6.67 -5.59 -15.10
C GLU A 130 -6.07 -4.39 -15.86
N MET A 131 -5.48 -3.43 -15.15
CA MET A 131 -4.74 -2.33 -15.76
C MET A 131 -3.62 -2.88 -16.64
N ASN A 132 -3.64 -2.46 -17.91
CA ASN A 132 -2.68 -2.86 -18.93
C ASN A 132 -1.91 -1.63 -19.43
N PRO A 133 -0.90 -1.15 -18.68
CA PRO A 133 -0.05 -0.07 -19.16
C PRO A 133 0.72 -0.54 -20.41
N PRO A 134 0.91 0.32 -21.43
CA PRO A 134 1.78 0.02 -22.55
C PRO A 134 3.16 -0.45 -22.10
N SER A 135 3.69 -1.49 -22.75
CA SER A 135 4.96 -2.13 -22.36
C SER A 135 6.13 -1.16 -22.28
N TRP A 136 6.14 -0.14 -23.15
CA TRP A 136 7.18 0.89 -23.15
C TRP A 136 7.12 1.84 -21.95
N ILE A 137 5.99 1.94 -21.24
CA ILE A 137 5.91 2.68 -19.96
C ILE A 137 6.58 1.89 -18.84
N ILE A 138 6.44 0.56 -18.87
CA ILE A 138 7.01 -0.37 -17.88
C ILE A 138 8.53 -0.45 -18.07
N ASP A 139 8.98 -0.66 -19.30
CA ASP A 139 10.40 -0.84 -19.63
C ASP A 139 10.73 -0.27 -21.01
N ILE A 140 10.91 1.06 -21.05
CA ILE A 140 11.33 1.73 -22.29
C ILE A 140 12.71 1.29 -22.77
N ALA A 141 13.61 0.86 -21.87
CA ALA A 141 14.97 0.50 -22.24
C ALA A 141 14.98 -0.73 -23.16
N HIS A 142 14.23 -1.76 -22.79
CA HIS A 142 14.17 -3.03 -23.54
C HIS A 142 13.01 -3.11 -24.54
N PHE A 143 12.12 -2.12 -24.58
CA PHE A 143 11.04 -2.08 -25.57
C PHE A 143 11.57 -1.90 -27.00
N ASP A 144 11.27 -2.86 -27.88
CA ASP A 144 11.61 -2.81 -29.31
C ASP A 144 10.46 -2.19 -30.11
N VAL A 145 10.59 -0.88 -30.37
CA VAL A 145 9.62 -0.07 -31.10
C VAL A 145 9.38 -0.58 -32.52
N LEU A 146 10.42 -1.11 -33.19
CA LEU A 146 10.34 -1.51 -34.60
C LEU A 146 9.66 -2.87 -34.78
N SER A 147 9.63 -3.69 -33.74
CA SER A 147 8.95 -4.99 -33.74
C SER A 147 7.45 -4.89 -33.41
N GLU A 148 7.02 -3.79 -32.80
CA GLU A 148 5.64 -3.60 -32.36
C GLU A 148 4.73 -3.20 -33.52
N LYS A 149 3.65 -3.95 -33.73
CA LYS A 149 2.75 -3.78 -34.88
C LYS A 149 1.56 -2.89 -34.59
N ASP A 150 1.12 -2.86 -33.34
CA ASP A 150 -0.13 -2.18 -32.94
C ASP A 150 0.13 -0.76 -32.37
N ILE A 151 1.35 -0.25 -32.53
CA ILE A 151 1.72 1.09 -32.06
C ILE A 151 1.37 2.17 -33.10
N ASP A 152 0.84 3.29 -32.62
CA ASP A 152 0.61 4.47 -33.46
C ASP A 152 1.93 4.96 -34.08
N PRO A 153 2.03 5.18 -35.41
CA PRO A 153 3.27 5.59 -36.06
C PRO A 153 3.88 6.89 -35.51
N ILE A 154 3.06 7.83 -35.05
CA ILE A 154 3.52 9.09 -34.45
C ILE A 154 4.16 8.80 -33.09
N ILE A 155 3.51 7.97 -32.27
CA ILE A 155 4.04 7.53 -30.97
C ILE A 155 5.33 6.73 -31.15
N ALA A 156 5.39 5.85 -32.16
CA ALA A 156 6.60 5.10 -32.49
C ALA A 156 7.76 6.03 -32.86
N GLY A 157 7.50 7.08 -33.65
CA GLY A 157 8.48 8.12 -33.97
C GLY A 157 9.03 8.81 -32.72
N GLU A 158 8.15 9.31 -31.84
CA GLU A 158 8.60 9.96 -30.59
C GLU A 158 9.37 9.01 -29.67
N LEU A 159 8.99 7.72 -29.60
CA LEU A 159 9.72 6.73 -28.81
C LEU A 159 11.14 6.50 -29.34
N LEU A 160 11.34 6.48 -30.66
CA LEU A 160 12.67 6.34 -31.25
C LEU A 160 13.56 7.54 -30.90
N GLU A 161 13.02 8.76 -30.98
CA GLU A 161 13.75 9.98 -30.58
C GLU A 161 14.07 9.98 -29.08
N LEU A 162 13.10 9.59 -28.23
CA LEU A 162 13.28 9.51 -26.79
C LEU A 162 14.37 8.50 -26.41
N LYS A 163 14.43 7.33 -27.07
CA LYS A 163 15.45 6.30 -26.82
C LYS A 163 16.87 6.80 -27.12
N GLU A 164 17.04 7.69 -28.09
CA GLU A 164 18.34 8.33 -28.39
C GLU A 164 18.68 9.47 -27.41
N ASN A 165 17.69 9.99 -26.68
CA ASN A 165 17.89 11.01 -25.66
C ASN A 165 18.43 10.41 -24.35
N LYS A 166 19.75 10.29 -24.26
CA LYS A 166 20.47 9.74 -23.09
C LYS A 166 20.15 10.44 -21.77
N VAL A 167 19.81 11.73 -21.79
CA VAL A 167 19.49 12.49 -20.57
C VAL A 167 18.11 12.09 -20.04
N LEU A 168 17.10 12.07 -20.92
CA LEU A 168 15.75 11.66 -20.55
C LEU A 168 15.70 10.18 -20.16
N MET A 169 16.37 9.29 -20.92
CA MET A 169 16.44 7.86 -20.60
C MET A 169 17.03 7.60 -19.21
N LYS A 170 18.14 8.27 -18.85
CA LYS A 170 18.72 8.17 -17.49
C LYS A 170 17.78 8.68 -16.40
N ASN A 171 16.98 9.72 -16.69
CA ASN A 171 16.01 10.22 -15.72
C ASN A 171 14.88 9.21 -15.49
N ILE A 172 14.36 8.58 -16.56
CA ILE A 172 13.34 7.53 -16.46
C ILE A 172 13.89 6.32 -15.70
N GLU A 173 15.11 5.89 -15.99
CA GLU A 173 15.77 4.77 -15.30
C GLU A 173 15.95 5.06 -13.80
N ARG A 174 16.39 6.28 -13.46
CA ARG A 174 16.65 6.67 -12.06
C ARG A 174 15.37 6.90 -11.25
N ASP A 175 14.41 7.61 -11.82
CA ASP A 175 13.23 8.10 -11.11
C ASP A 175 11.96 7.24 -11.39
N GLY A 176 12.09 6.18 -12.19
CA GLY A 176 11.01 5.29 -12.59
C GLY A 176 9.89 6.04 -13.33
N LEU A 177 8.63 5.72 -12.97
CA LEU A 177 7.45 6.35 -13.57
C LEU A 177 7.44 7.89 -13.43
N TYR A 178 8.01 8.44 -12.35
CA TYR A 178 8.07 9.89 -12.15
C TYR A 178 9.14 10.58 -13.02
N GLY A 179 10.10 9.83 -13.57
CA GLY A 179 11.09 10.36 -14.52
C GLY A 179 10.46 10.90 -15.80
N TRP A 180 9.27 10.39 -16.14
CA TRP A 180 8.47 10.87 -17.27
C TRP A 180 7.99 12.31 -17.13
N MET A 181 7.96 12.91 -15.93
CA MET A 181 7.62 14.33 -15.78
C MET A 181 8.57 15.25 -16.56
N LYS A 182 9.83 14.85 -16.74
CA LYS A 182 10.81 15.64 -17.51
C LYS A 182 10.63 15.48 -19.02
N VAL A 183 9.83 14.51 -19.46
CA VAL A 183 9.54 14.21 -20.86
C VAL A 183 8.44 15.11 -21.41
N GLU A 184 7.52 15.60 -20.56
CA GLU A 184 6.38 16.46 -20.93
C GLU A 184 6.75 17.60 -21.89
N SER A 185 7.85 18.30 -21.61
CA SER A 185 8.26 19.46 -22.40
C SER A 185 8.83 19.13 -23.79
N ILE A 186 9.30 17.89 -24.01
CA ILE A 186 10.00 17.48 -25.24
C ILE A 186 9.14 16.52 -26.07
N HIS A 187 8.47 15.56 -25.44
CA HIS A 187 7.59 14.57 -26.08
C HIS A 187 6.21 14.59 -25.40
N PRO A 188 5.39 15.63 -25.67
CA PRO A 188 4.11 15.81 -24.99
C PRO A 188 3.10 14.70 -25.32
N LEU A 189 3.15 14.10 -26.52
CA LEU A 189 2.24 13.03 -26.91
C LEU A 189 2.53 11.73 -26.14
N LEU A 190 3.82 11.41 -25.95
CA LEU A 190 4.20 10.30 -25.06
C LEU A 190 3.74 10.57 -23.63
N PHE A 191 3.96 11.79 -23.12
CA PHE A 191 3.58 12.13 -21.75
C PHE A 191 2.06 12.01 -21.55
N GLU A 192 1.23 12.40 -22.52
CA GLU A 192 -0.23 12.24 -22.46
C GLU A 192 -0.65 10.78 -22.17
N LYS A 193 0.07 9.80 -22.73
CA LYS A 193 -0.20 8.37 -22.46
C LYS A 193 0.28 7.91 -21.10
N VAL A 194 1.26 8.59 -20.51
CA VAL A 194 1.84 8.28 -19.20
C VAL A 194 1.06 8.94 -18.06
N VAL A 195 0.47 10.11 -18.29
CA VAL A 195 -0.26 10.91 -17.31
C VAL A 195 -1.25 10.11 -16.46
N PRO A 196 -2.10 9.22 -17.01
CA PRO A 196 -3.05 8.43 -16.21
C PRO A 196 -2.38 7.58 -15.12
N PHE A 197 -1.17 7.08 -15.39
CA PHE A 197 -0.42 6.24 -14.46
C PHE A 197 0.33 7.06 -13.41
N VAL A 198 0.77 8.28 -13.76
CA VAL A 198 1.45 9.21 -12.85
C VAL A 198 0.46 9.87 -11.88
N LEU A 199 -0.71 10.29 -12.38
CA LEU A 199 -1.73 10.97 -11.57
C LEU A 199 -2.56 10.02 -10.71
N GLY A 200 -2.62 8.75 -11.08
CA GLY A 200 -3.40 7.76 -10.36
C GLY A 200 -2.85 7.50 -8.96
N PHE A 201 -3.71 7.66 -7.95
CA PHE A 201 -3.37 7.31 -6.58
C PHE A 201 -3.80 5.88 -6.27
N PRO A 202 -2.86 4.94 -6.01
CA PRO A 202 -3.21 3.55 -5.74
C PRO A 202 -3.87 3.35 -4.37
N THR A 203 -3.67 4.28 -3.44
CA THR A 203 -4.22 4.21 -2.08
C THR A 203 -4.68 5.58 -1.58
N THR A 204 -5.46 5.58 -0.51
CA THR A 204 -5.88 6.79 0.21
C THR A 204 -4.76 7.44 1.00
N TRP A 205 -3.53 6.90 0.99
CA TRP A 205 -2.43 7.37 1.85
C TRP A 205 -2.11 8.86 1.65
N LEU A 206 -2.05 9.34 0.41
CA LEU A 206 -1.80 10.77 0.13
C LEU A 206 -2.95 11.65 0.62
N VAL A 207 -4.18 11.16 0.52
CA VAL A 207 -5.39 11.84 1.01
C VAL A 207 -5.36 11.91 2.55
N GLU A 208 -5.08 10.80 3.21
CA GLU A 208 -4.95 10.70 4.68
C GLU A 208 -3.82 11.58 5.22
N THR A 209 -2.69 11.63 4.49
CA THR A 209 -1.57 12.52 4.80
C THR A 209 -1.97 13.98 4.65
N GLY A 210 -2.70 14.33 3.59
CA GLY A 210 -3.26 15.67 3.38
C GLY A 210 -4.23 16.09 4.48
N PHE A 211 -5.13 15.19 4.89
CA PHE A 211 -6.05 15.44 6.02
C PHE A 211 -5.31 15.60 7.34
N SER A 212 -4.31 14.76 7.61
CA SER A 212 -3.49 14.86 8.83
C SER A 212 -2.75 16.19 8.89
N ALA A 213 -2.14 16.61 7.77
CA ALA A 213 -1.48 17.90 7.63
C ALA A 213 -2.45 19.07 7.85
N THR A 214 -3.64 18.99 7.26
CA THR A 214 -4.71 19.99 7.42
C THR A 214 -5.17 20.08 8.86
N ASN A 215 -5.41 18.94 9.51
CA ASN A 215 -5.83 18.88 10.91
C ASN A 215 -4.76 19.48 11.83
N ASP A 216 -3.48 19.17 11.61
CA ASP A 216 -2.38 19.76 12.38
C ASP A 216 -2.29 21.29 12.20
N LEU A 217 -2.48 21.79 10.96
CA LEU A 217 -2.49 23.23 10.67
C LEU A 217 -3.66 23.94 11.39
N LEU A 218 -4.86 23.36 11.35
CA LEU A 218 -6.06 23.93 11.94
C LEU A 218 -6.09 23.84 13.47
N THR A 219 -5.65 22.72 14.06
CA THR A 219 -5.86 22.45 15.50
C THR A 219 -4.67 22.87 16.36
N LYS A 220 -3.43 22.59 15.93
CA LYS A 220 -2.24 22.78 16.77
C LYS A 220 -1.53 24.08 16.50
N LYS A 221 -1.47 24.51 15.23
CA LYS A 221 -0.66 25.68 14.86
C LYS A 221 -1.37 27.02 14.96
N ARG A 222 -2.71 27.08 15.09
CA ARG A 222 -3.52 28.30 15.37
C ARG A 222 -3.07 29.56 14.61
N ASN A 223 -2.45 29.41 13.45
CA ASN A 223 -1.94 30.52 12.68
C ASN A 223 -2.97 30.83 11.59
N GLN A 224 -3.04 32.09 11.17
CA GLN A 224 -3.83 32.57 10.03
C GLN A 224 -3.34 31.98 8.67
N LEU A 225 -2.87 30.75 8.66
CA LEU A 225 -2.40 30.02 7.49
C LEU A 225 -3.63 29.64 6.67
N GLN A 226 -3.73 30.25 5.49
CA GLN A 226 -4.81 30.01 4.56
C GLN A 226 -4.42 28.79 3.71
N ILE A 227 -4.96 27.63 4.10
CA ILE A 227 -4.75 26.31 3.49
C ILE A 227 -4.76 26.38 1.96
N GLU A 228 -5.72 27.12 1.39
CA GLU A 228 -5.93 27.24 -0.06
C GLU A 228 -5.16 28.41 -0.70
N LYS A 229 -5.11 29.58 -0.05
CA LYS A 229 -4.64 30.82 -0.69
C LYS A 229 -3.12 31.02 -0.67
N ARG A 230 -2.40 30.47 0.33
CA ARG A 230 -0.93 30.58 0.44
C ARG A 230 -0.17 29.34 0.00
N GLY A 231 -0.86 28.24 -0.30
CA GLY A 231 -0.22 26.98 -0.68
C GLY A 231 0.49 26.27 0.48
N ASP A 232 0.13 26.57 1.73
CA ASP A 232 0.76 26.02 2.93
C ASP A 232 0.64 24.49 3.00
N LEU A 233 -0.50 23.95 2.56
CA LEU A 233 -0.69 22.50 2.44
C LEU A 233 0.25 21.90 1.38
N ARG A 234 0.40 22.57 0.22
CA ARG A 234 1.32 22.13 -0.85
C ARG A 234 2.76 22.12 -0.38
N LEU A 235 3.18 23.10 0.41
CA LEU A 235 4.51 23.17 1.02
C LEU A 235 4.72 22.08 2.08
N ARG A 236 3.71 21.79 2.89
CA ARG A 236 3.76 20.73 3.90
C ARG A 236 3.87 19.33 3.28
N LEU A 237 3.21 19.13 2.13
CA LEU A 237 3.19 17.86 1.41
C LEU A 237 4.39 17.67 0.47
N ASN A 238 5.05 18.76 0.04
CA ASN A 238 6.28 18.70 -0.75
C ASN A 238 7.51 19.00 0.09
N GLN A 239 8.21 17.96 0.54
CA GLN A 239 9.49 18.12 1.25
C GLN A 239 10.63 18.59 0.34
N ASP A 240 10.50 18.41 -0.98
CA ASP A 240 11.51 18.81 -1.97
C ASP A 240 11.39 20.28 -2.38
N LEU A 241 10.28 20.92 -2.03
CA LEU A 241 10.14 22.38 -2.07
C LEU A 241 10.72 22.93 -0.78
N GLU A 242 12.04 23.00 -0.71
CA GLU A 242 12.71 23.74 0.35
C GLU A 242 12.34 25.22 0.18
N ILE A 243 11.50 25.73 1.09
CA ILE A 243 11.20 27.16 1.13
C ILE A 243 12.54 27.83 1.46
N GLN A 244 13.10 28.54 0.48
CA GLN A 244 14.28 29.39 0.69
C GLN A 244 13.85 30.61 1.52
N LEU A 245 13.57 30.37 2.80
CA LEU A 245 13.11 31.36 3.77
C LEU A 245 14.06 32.56 3.79
N ASP A 246 15.36 32.32 3.70
CA ASP A 246 16.39 33.37 3.68
C ASP A 246 16.17 34.34 2.50
N LYS A 247 15.91 33.82 1.29
CA LYS A 247 15.61 34.67 0.11
C LYS A 247 14.25 35.36 0.18
N LEU A 248 13.33 34.88 1.03
CA LEU A 248 12.02 35.47 1.27
C LEU A 248 12.12 36.59 2.31
N ILE A 249 12.94 36.38 3.35
CA ILE A 249 13.28 37.36 4.38
C ILE A 249 14.08 38.51 3.77
N ASP A 250 15.11 38.22 2.96
CA ASP A 250 15.93 39.24 2.27
C ASP A 250 15.11 40.11 1.29
N ARG A 251 14.00 39.59 0.77
CA ARG A 251 13.08 40.34 -0.12
C ARG A 251 12.01 41.13 0.63
N HIS A 252 11.83 40.89 1.92
CA HIS A 252 11.00 41.74 2.76
C HIS A 252 11.86 42.87 3.33
N GLN A 253 11.75 44.05 2.72
CA GLN A 253 12.27 45.27 3.36
C GLN A 253 11.61 45.43 4.72
N GLU A 254 12.42 45.59 5.76
CA GLU A 254 11.97 46.08 7.05
C GLU A 254 11.27 47.43 6.81
N GLN A 255 9.95 47.47 7.02
CA GLN A 255 9.30 48.76 7.15
C GLN A 255 9.83 49.39 8.44
N CYS A 256 10.78 50.31 8.31
CA CYS A 256 11.16 51.19 9.40
C CYS A 256 9.90 51.91 9.87
N SER A 257 9.42 51.56 11.05
CA SER A 257 8.39 52.30 11.77
C SER A 257 8.87 53.75 11.91
N HIS A 258 8.11 54.70 11.35
CA HIS A 258 8.28 56.12 11.61
C HIS A 258 7.66 56.52 12.95
#